data_AF-A0A9P4U3S2-F1
#
_entry.id   AF-A0A9P4U3S2-F1
#
_cell.length_a   1.000
_cell.length_b   1.000
_cell.length_c   1.000
_cell.angle_alpha   90.00
_cell.angle_beta   90.00
_cell.angle_gamma   90.00
#
_symmetry.space_group_name_H-M   'P 1'
#
loop_
_entity.id
_entity.type
_entity.pdbx_description
1 polymer ?
#
loop_
_entity_poly.entity_id
_entity_poly.type
_entity_poly.pdbx_seq_one_letter_code
_entity_poly.pdbx_strand_id
1 'polypeptide(L)' 'KLKAAFNAFTVSGVVHGDPVLHNLLWDGNQVMVIDWDCSEITTIEEASERNSADYRAIEKRLLGDSL' A
#
# COMPACT_ATOMS: atom_id res chain seq x y z
N LYS A 1 4.46 9.77 -3.09
CA LYS A 1 3.16 9.46 -3.73
C LYS A 1 2.63 8.11 -3.24
N LEU A 2 3.40 7.03 -3.32
CA LEU A 2 3.07 5.72 -2.72
C LEU A 2 2.69 5.82 -1.23
N LYS A 3 3.52 6.48 -0.41
CA LYS A 3 3.22 6.69 1.03
C LYS A 3 1.87 7.36 1.30
N ALA A 4 1.47 8.31 0.44
CA ALA A 4 0.20 9.01 0.59
C ALA A 4 -1.00 8.09 0.30
N ALA A 5 -0.88 7.18 -0.66
CA ALA A 5 -1.91 6.17 -0.92
C ALA A 5 -2.09 5.24 0.29
N PHE A 6 -1.00 4.72 0.85
CA PHE A 6 -1.06 3.88 2.06
C PHE A 6 -1.62 4.61 3.28
N ASN A 7 -1.26 5.88 3.48
CA ASN A 7 -1.85 6.69 4.54
C ASN A 7 -3.37 6.86 4.38
N ALA A 8 -3.87 7.01 3.15
CA ALA A 8 -5.30 7.15 2.88
C ALA A 8 -6.09 5.88 3.25
N PHE A 9 -5.52 4.69 3.04
CA PHE A 9 -6.13 3.43 3.45
C PHE A 9 -6.14 3.29 4.97
N THR A 10 -5.03 3.65 5.64
CA THR A 10 -4.93 3.61 7.11
C THR A 10 -5.97 4.49 7.80
N VAL A 11 -6.17 5.73 7.35
CA VAL A 11 -7.19 6.62 7.95
C VAL A 11 -8.62 6.14 7.72
N SER A 12 -8.81 5.24 6.76
CA SER A 12 -10.10 4.62 6.44
C SER A 12 -10.29 3.25 7.11
N GLY A 13 -9.29 2.76 7.85
CA GLY A 13 -9.30 1.41 8.43
C GLY A 13 -9.29 0.30 7.39
N VAL A 14 -8.79 0.56 6.17
CA VAL A 14 -8.77 -0.40 5.08
C VAL A 14 -7.37 -1.00 4.94
N VAL A 15 -7.31 -2.32 4.80
CA VAL A 15 -6.10 -3.07 4.43
C VAL A 15 -6.34 -3.78 3.10
N HIS A 16 -5.36 -3.74 2.20
CA HIS A 16 -5.46 -4.34 0.87
C HIS A 16 -5.51 -5.88 0.89
N GLY A 17 -4.83 -6.51 1.85
CA GLY A 17 -4.75 -7.97 2.00
C GLY A 17 -3.70 -8.65 1.10
N ASP A 18 -3.43 -8.11 -0.09
CA ASP A 18 -2.33 -8.55 -0.96
C ASP A 18 -1.62 -7.41 -1.73
N PRO A 19 -0.92 -6.48 -1.05
CA PRO A 19 -0.27 -5.37 -1.73
C PRO A 19 1.09 -5.82 -2.30
N VAL A 20 1.06 -6.41 -3.48
CA VAL A 20 2.25 -6.69 -4.31
C VAL A 20 2.45 -5.62 -5.38
N LEU A 21 3.67 -5.50 -5.93
CA LEU A 21 4.00 -4.52 -6.97
C LEU A 21 3.08 -4.58 -8.19
N HIS A 22 2.51 -5.76 -8.48
CA HIS A 22 1.64 -6.00 -9.63
C HIS A 22 0.25 -5.34 -9.45
N ASN A 23 -0.10 -4.99 -8.20
CA ASN A 23 -1.34 -4.34 -7.83
C ASN A 23 -1.18 -2.81 -7.75
N LEU A 24 -0.06 -2.27 -8.26
CA LEU A 24 0.24 -0.85 -8.31
C LEU A 24 0.36 -0.38 -9.76
N LEU A 25 -0.46 0.60 -10.13
CA LEU A 25 -0.37 1.31 -11.40
C LEU A 25 0.23 2.70 -11.20
N TRP A 26 1.15 3.10 -12.07
CA TRP A 26 1.74 4.44 -12.09
C TRP A 26 1.60 5.06 -13.48
N ASP A 27 0.98 6.24 -13.55
CA ASP A 27 0.79 7.02 -14.80
C ASP A 27 1.80 8.16 -15.00
N GLY A 28 2.90 8.18 -14.24
CA GLY A 28 3.85 9.31 -14.16
C GLY A 28 3.52 10.33 -13.06
N ASN A 29 2.25 10.51 -12.69
CA ASN A 29 1.80 11.53 -11.74
C ASN A 29 1.19 11.00 -10.44
N GLN A 30 0.62 9.81 -10.44
CA GLN A 30 -0.04 9.22 -9.28
C GLN A 30 0.20 7.72 -9.24
N VAL A 31 0.05 7.16 -8.03
CA VAL A 31 0.04 5.71 -7.83
C VAL A 31 -1.40 5.33 -7.51
N MET A 32 -1.95 4.39 -8.27
CA MET A 32 -3.25 3.79 -8.04
C MET A 32 -3.06 2.35 -7.58
N VAL A 33 -3.78 1.97 -6.53
CA VAL A 33 -3.78 0.59 -6.01
C VAL A 33 -5.05 -0.10 -6.50
N ILE A 34 -4.88 -1.28 -7.10
CA ILE A 34 -5.94 -2.06 -7.76
C ILE A 34 -6.00 -3.47 -7.15
N ASP A 35 -7.00 -4.26 -7.53
CA ASP A 35 -7.18 -5.65 -7.05
C ASP A 35 -7.53 -5.74 -5.55
N TRP A 36 -8.72 -5.27 -5.21
CA TRP A 36 -9.20 -5.16 -3.83
C TRP A 36 -9.98 -6.39 -3.34
N ASP A 37 -9.92 -7.52 -4.06
CA ASP A 37 -10.72 -8.71 -3.73
C ASP A 37 -10.34 -9.33 -2.37
N CYS A 38 -9.09 -9.13 -1.95
CA CYS A 38 -8.57 -9.57 -0.64
C CYS A 38 -8.67 -8.49 0.45
N SER A 39 -9.37 -7.39 0.19
CA SER A 39 -9.40 -6.25 1.11
C SER A 39 -10.25 -6.51 2.35
N GLU A 40 -9.83 -5.89 3.45
CA GLU A 40 -10.45 -6.03 4.76
C GLU A 40 -10.65 -4.66 5.40
N ILE A 41 -11.75 -4.52 6.15
CA ILE A 41 -11.99 -3.37 7.03
C ILE A 41 -11.60 -3.80 8.44
N THR A 42 -10.71 -3.05 9.07
CA THR A 42 -10.15 -3.30 10.40
C THR A 42 -10.23 -2.05 11.27
N THR A 43 -9.72 -2.13 12.50
CA THR A 43 -9.47 -0.91 13.28
C THR A 43 -8.37 -0.06 12.63
N ILE A 44 -8.36 1.25 12.92
CA ILE A 44 -7.32 2.17 12.43
C ILE A 44 -5.94 1.74 12.94
N GLU A 45 -5.87 1.19 14.16
CA GLU A 45 -4.63 0.74 14.79
C GLU A 45 -4.05 -0.47 14.04
N GLU A 46 -4.86 -1.50 13.76
CA GLU A 46 -4.47 -2.66 12.96
C GLU A 46 -4.09 -2.27 11.52
N ALA A 47 -4.85 -1.38 10.90
CA ALA A 47 -4.56 -0.89 9.55
C ALA A 47 -3.23 -0.13 9.52
N SER A 48 -2.93 0.65 10.55
CA SER A 48 -1.67 1.39 10.67
C SER A 48 -0.46 0.47 10.70
N GLU A 49 -0.53 -0.62 11.47
CA GLU A 49 0.56 -1.60 11.55
C GLU A 49 0.76 -2.34 10.22
N ARG A 50 -0.32 -2.91 9.66
CA ARG A 50 -0.28 -3.72 8.43
C ARG A 50 0.13 -2.87 7.21
N ASN A 51 -0.53 -1.74 6.98
CA ASN A 51 -0.21 -0.86 5.86
C ASN A 51 1.20 -0.28 5.95
N SER A 52 1.73 -0.05 7.16
CA SER A 52 3.12 0.40 7.34
C SER A 52 4.13 -0.68 6.96
N ALA A 53 3.86 -1.95 7.28
CA ALA A 53 4.71 -3.07 6.91
C ALA A 53 4.72 -3.27 5.38
N ASP A 54 3.54 -3.25 4.77
CA ASP A 54 3.36 -3.40 3.32
C ASP A 54 4.03 -2.27 2.55
N TYR A 55 3.85 -1.03 2.99
CA TYR A 55 4.53 0.14 2.42
C TYR A 55 6.05 -0.04 2.42
N ARG A 56 6.64 -0.45 3.56
CA ARG A 56 8.09 -0.64 3.68
C ARG A 56 8.60 -1.77 2.79
N ALA A 57 7.83 -2.85 2.66
CA ALA A 57 8.19 -3.98 1.79
C ALA A 57 8.21 -3.56 0.30
N ILE A 58 7.19 -2.82 -0.14
CA ILE A 58 7.12 -2.29 -1.51
C ILE A 58 8.21 -1.24 -1.75
N GLU A 59 8.37 -0.28 -0.82
CA GLU A 59 9.39 0.76 -0.91
C GLU A 59 10.79 0.16 -1.02
N LYS A 60 11.10 -0.85 -0.20
CA LYS A 60 12.37 -1.57 -0.27
C LYS A 60 12.58 -2.25 -1.63
N ARG A 61 11.56 -2.84 -2.24
CA ARG A 61 11.69 -3.44 -3.59
C ARG A 61 11.94 -2.37 -4.66
N LEU A 62 11.22 -1.25 -4.60
CA LEU A 62 11.38 -0.16 -5.57
C LEU A 62 12.73 0.54 -5.46
N LEU A 63 13.25 0.72 -4.24
CA LEU A 63 14.50 1.44 -3.98
C LEU A 63 15.72 0.51 -3.87
N GLY A 64 15.52 -0.77 -3.59
CA GLY A 64 16.56 -1.77 -3.39
C GLY A 64 17.24 -2.25 -4.68
N ASP A 65 16.60 -2.04 -5.83
CA ASP A 65 17.19 -2.30 -7.15
C ASP A 65 18.04 -1.12 -7.66
N SER A 66 18.29 -0.09 -6.83
CA SER A 66 19.07 1.12 -7.20
C SER A 66 20.50 1.17 -6.65
N LEU A 67 21.16 0.02 -6.43
CA LEU A 67 22.59 -0.07 -6.10
C LEU A 67 23.31 -1.12 -6.94
#